data_AF-A0A2H0EBZ1-F1
#
_entry.id   AF-A0A2H0EBZ1-F1
#
_cell.length_a   1.000
_cell.length_b   1.000
_cell.length_c   1.000
_cell.angle_alpha   90.00
_cell.angle_beta   90.00
_cell.angle_gamma   90.00
#
_symmetry.space_group_name_H-M   'P 1'
#
loop_
_entity.id
_entity.type
_entity.pdbx_description
1 polymer ?
#
loop_
_entity_poly.entity_id
_entity_poly.type
_entity_poly.pdbx_seq_one_letter_code
_entity_poly.pdbx_strand_id
1 'polypeptide(L)'
;MNKKQLMGLPSIDKYSSRKEWESACWQKILKSDELLRLLVTSHEQHNLVMRAAALKELISGKGPRQISRELFISLQTIGVVKKSMNENIYRSYSERSKK
;
A
#
# COMPACT_ATOMS: atom_id res chain seq x y z
N MET A 1 23.31 -2.77 11.80
CA MET A 1 22.51 -1.84 10.97
C MET A 1 23.29 -0.54 10.80
N ASN A 2 23.69 -0.18 9.57
CA ASN A 2 24.49 1.03 9.34
C ASN A 2 23.54 2.23 9.16
N LYS A 3 23.53 3.16 10.13
CA LYS A 3 22.66 4.37 10.09
C LYS A 3 22.85 5.20 8.81
N LYS A 4 23.98 5.05 8.10
CA LYS A 4 24.21 5.71 6.80
C LYS A 4 23.26 5.29 5.68
N GLN A 5 22.75 4.05 5.68
CA GLN A 5 21.79 3.61 4.65
C GLN A 5 20.40 4.23 4.85
N LEU A 6 20.04 4.58 6.10
CA LEU A 6 18.84 5.35 6.44
C LEU A 6 18.90 6.82 6.00
N MET A 7 20.11 7.38 5.87
CA MET A 7 20.33 8.78 5.47
C MET A 7 20.19 9.01 3.94
N GLY A 8 19.77 8.02 3.16
CA GLY A 8 19.62 8.13 1.70
C GLY A 8 18.36 8.85 1.20
N LEU A 9 17.50 9.35 2.11
CA LEU A 9 16.35 10.15 1.71
C LEU A 9 16.82 11.52 1.19
N PRO A 10 16.27 11.99 0.07
CA PRO A 10 16.67 13.26 -0.49
C PRO A 10 16.22 14.40 0.45
N SER A 11 17.01 15.46 0.51
CA SER A 11 16.72 16.61 1.36
C SER A 11 15.59 17.46 0.76
N ILE A 12 14.76 18.04 1.62
CA ILE A 12 13.52 18.75 1.22
C ILE A 12 13.79 20.05 0.46
N ASP A 13 14.93 20.70 0.73
CA ASP A 13 15.42 21.92 0.07
C ASP A 13 15.67 21.73 -1.44
N LYS A 14 15.79 20.49 -1.91
CA LYS A 14 16.03 20.17 -3.33
C LYS A 14 14.77 20.07 -4.18
N TYR A 15 13.58 20.36 -3.64
CA TYR A 15 12.31 20.18 -4.33
C TYR A 15 11.45 21.44 -4.30
N SER A 16 10.66 21.63 -5.35
CA SER A 16 9.78 22.80 -5.50
C SER A 16 8.55 22.74 -4.61
N SER A 17 8.17 21.54 -4.16
CA SER A 17 7.03 21.33 -3.27
C SER A 17 7.19 20.12 -2.37
N ARG A 18 6.49 20.14 -1.22
CA ARG A 18 6.42 19.01 -0.30
C ARG A 18 5.92 17.73 -0.96
N LYS A 19 4.92 17.83 -1.83
CA LYS A 19 4.34 16.68 -2.55
C LYS A 19 5.36 16.01 -3.49
N GLU A 20 6.17 16.83 -4.17
CA GLU A 20 7.23 16.34 -5.03
C GLU A 20 8.32 15.62 -4.23
N TRP A 21 8.75 16.22 -3.11
CA TRP A 21 9.68 15.61 -2.16
C TRP A 21 9.15 14.29 -1.60
N GLU A 22 7.90 14.25 -1.13
CA GLU A 22 7.26 13.03 -0.62
C GLU A 22 7.22 11.92 -1.69
N SER A 23 6.91 12.28 -2.94
CA SER A 23 6.92 11.33 -4.06
C SER A 23 8.32 10.77 -4.32
N ALA A 24 9.36 11.60 -4.26
CA ALA A 24 10.75 11.17 -4.44
C ALA A 24 11.23 10.28 -3.28
N CYS A 25 10.91 10.63 -2.04
CA CYS A 25 11.16 9.81 -0.85
C CYS A 25 10.47 8.46 -0.96
N TRP A 26 9.21 8.43 -1.40
CA TRP A 26 8.46 7.18 -1.59
C TRP A 26 9.13 6.25 -2.58
N GLN A 27 9.63 6.76 -3.72
CA GLN A 27 10.38 5.95 -4.69
C GLN A 27 11.67 5.35 -4.12
N LYS A 28 12.31 5.99 -3.13
CA LYS A 28 13.47 5.44 -2.42
C LYS A 28 13.06 4.34 -1.46
N ILE A 29 11.99 4.54 -0.70
CA ILE A 29 11.44 3.55 0.23
C ILE A 29 11.06 2.27 -0.51
N LEU A 30 10.35 2.38 -1.65
CA LEU A 30 9.93 1.23 -2.45
C LEU A 30 11.09 0.36 -2.97
N LYS A 31 12.31 0.92 -3.06
CA LYS A 31 13.51 0.21 -3.53
C LYS A 31 14.35 -0.38 -2.40
N SER A 32 13.96 -0.17 -1.14
CA SER A 32 14.72 -0.59 0.03
C SER A 32 13.88 -1.52 0.93
N ASP A 33 14.13 -2.82 0.82
CA ASP A 33 13.54 -3.83 1.71
C ASP A 33 13.87 -3.53 3.18
N GLU A 34 15.08 -3.04 3.46
CA GLU A 34 15.51 -2.68 4.82
C GLU A 34 14.64 -1.56 5.42
N LEU A 35 14.34 -0.51 4.65
CA LEU A 35 13.50 0.59 5.14
C LEU A 35 12.07 0.14 5.36
N LEU A 36 11.53 -0.69 4.47
CA LEU A 36 10.18 -1.24 4.64
C LEU A 36 10.10 -2.11 5.90
N ARG A 37 11.06 -3.00 6.12
CA ARG A 37 11.10 -3.84 7.34
C ARG A 37 11.23 -3.05 8.63
N LEU A 38 11.92 -1.91 8.59
CA LEU A 38 12.12 -1.08 9.77
C LEU A 38 10.90 -0.21 10.09
N LEU A 39 10.25 0.34 9.07
CA LEU A 39 9.22 1.39 9.23
C LEU A 39 7.79 0.85 9.20
N VAL A 40 7.57 -0.32 8.59
CA VAL A 40 6.24 -0.90 8.46
C VAL A 40 5.97 -1.80 9.67
N THR A 41 4.86 -1.56 10.35
CA THR A 41 4.40 -2.43 11.44
C THR A 41 3.92 -3.77 10.90
N SER A 42 3.91 -4.81 11.73
CA SER A 42 3.36 -6.12 11.37
C SER A 42 1.91 -6.03 10.88
N HIS A 43 1.13 -5.09 11.44
CA HIS A 43 -0.26 -4.85 11.06
C HIS A 43 -0.39 -4.22 9.66
N GLU A 44 0.44 -3.22 9.34
CA GLU A 44 0.45 -2.60 8.01
C GLU A 44 0.93 -3.57 6.94
N GLN A 45 1.98 -4.35 7.23
CA GLN A 45 2.46 -5.40 6.35
C GLN A 45 1.38 -6.43 6.07
N HIS A 46 0.72 -6.93 7.13
CA HIS A 46 -0.41 -7.85 7.00
C HIS A 46 -1.50 -7.28 6.08
N ASN A 47 -1.94 -6.05 6.33
CA ASN A 47 -2.96 -5.39 5.52
C ASN A 47 -2.55 -5.28 4.04
N LEU A 48 -1.28 -4.94 3.76
CA LEU A 48 -0.77 -4.86 2.40
C LEU A 48 -0.80 -6.24 1.70
N VAL A 49 -0.31 -7.27 2.38
CA VAL A 49 -0.30 -8.66 1.88
C VAL A 49 -1.72 -9.14 1.57
N MET A 50 -2.67 -8.91 2.49
CA MET A 50 -4.05 -9.36 2.30
C MET A 50 -4.75 -8.64 1.13
N ARG A 51 -4.47 -7.35 0.93
CA ARG A 51 -4.98 -6.61 -0.24
C ARG A 51 -4.38 -7.13 -1.54
N ALA A 52 -3.07 -7.43 -1.56
CA ALA A 52 -2.40 -8.01 -2.72
C ALA A 52 -2.92 -9.42 -3.05
N ALA A 53 -3.16 -10.26 -2.03
CA ALA A 53 -3.77 -11.57 -2.19
C ALA A 53 -5.20 -11.45 -2.75
N ALA A 54 -6.02 -10.55 -2.19
CA ALA A 54 -7.37 -10.30 -2.70
C ALA A 54 -7.37 -9.85 -4.17
N LEU A 55 -6.42 -8.98 -4.53
CA LEU A 55 -6.23 -8.52 -5.92
C LEU A 55 -5.92 -9.70 -6.85
N LYS A 56 -4.97 -10.56 -6.46
CA LYS A 56 -4.63 -11.78 -7.21
C LYS A 56 -5.85 -12.69 -7.42
N GLU A 57 -6.63 -12.93 -6.36
CA GLU A 57 -7.80 -13.80 -6.45
C GLU A 57 -8.96 -13.17 -7.25
N LEU A 58 -9.10 -11.84 -7.23
CA LEU A 58 -10.04 -11.14 -8.11
C LEU A 58 -9.64 -11.27 -9.58
N ILE A 59 -8.34 -11.16 -9.88
CA ILE A 59 -7.80 -11.34 -11.24
C ILE A 59 -8.00 -12.78 -11.71
N SER A 60 -7.90 -13.77 -10.83
CA SER A 60 -8.17 -15.18 -11.15
C SER A 60 -9.66 -15.52 -11.30
N GLY A 61 -10.56 -14.54 -11.13
CA GLY A 61 -11.99 -14.70 -11.34
C GLY A 61 -12.77 -15.20 -10.12
N LYS A 62 -12.15 -15.30 -8.93
CA LYS A 62 -12.87 -15.75 -7.73
C LYS A 62 -13.92 -14.73 -7.28
N GLY A 63 -15.05 -15.26 -6.79
CA GLY A 63 -16.13 -14.45 -6.24
C GLY A 63 -15.76 -13.81 -4.89
N PRO A 64 -16.25 -12.59 -4.55
CA PRO A 64 -15.93 -11.92 -3.29
C PRO A 64 -16.23 -12.73 -2.02
N ARG A 65 -17.30 -13.52 -2.01
CA ARG A 65 -17.63 -14.39 -0.87
C ARG A 65 -16.63 -15.53 -0.69
N GLN A 66 -16.09 -16.05 -1.78
CA GLN A 66 -15.05 -17.08 -1.73
C GLN A 66 -13.75 -16.49 -1.17
N ILE A 67 -13.31 -15.36 -1.72
CA ILE A 67 -12.11 -14.63 -1.27
C ILE A 67 -12.21 -14.29 0.22
N SER A 68 -13.39 -13.82 0.68
CA SER A 68 -13.60 -13.47 2.08
C SER A 68 -13.41 -14.67 3.03
N ARG A 69 -13.85 -15.86 2.62
CA ARG A 69 -13.68 -17.10 3.40
C ARG A 69 -12.24 -17.60 3.40
N GLU A 70 -11.57 -17.56 2.25
CA GLU A 70 -10.20 -18.08 2.10
C GLU A 70 -9.17 -17.16 2.75
N LEU A 71 -9.33 -15.84 2.60
CA LEU A 71 -8.39 -14.83 3.09
C LEU A 71 -8.83 -14.19 4.40
N PHE A 72 -9.96 -14.56 5.00
CA PHE A 72 -10.46 -13.96 6.25
C PHE A 72 -10.52 -12.42 6.23
N ILE A 73 -10.82 -11.82 5.07
CA ILE A 73 -11.00 -10.38 4.92
C ILE A 73 -12.45 -10.02 4.65
N SER A 74 -12.86 -8.83 5.06
CA SER A 74 -14.22 -8.37 4.88
C SER A 74 -14.57 -8.14 3.40
N LEU A 75 -15.85 -8.34 3.05
CA LEU A 75 -16.38 -7.98 1.73
C LEU A 75 -16.18 -6.48 1.42
N GLN A 76 -16.13 -5.63 2.45
CA GLN A 76 -15.83 -4.22 2.31
C GLN A 76 -14.40 -4.00 1.77
N THR A 77 -13.40 -4.65 2.37
CA THR A 77 -12.01 -4.58 1.89
C THR A 77 -11.89 -5.09 0.46
N ILE A 78 -12.52 -6.23 0.15
CA ILE A 78 -12.52 -6.79 -1.21
C ILE A 78 -13.16 -5.82 -2.20
N GLY A 79 -14.29 -5.19 -1.83
CA GLY A 79 -14.94 -4.18 -2.64
C GLY A 79 -14.06 -2.96 -2.91
N VAL A 80 -13.30 -2.51 -1.90
CA VAL A 80 -12.31 -1.43 -2.07
C VAL A 80 -11.19 -1.83 -3.02
N VAL A 81 -10.62 -3.03 -2.87
CA VAL A 81 -9.58 -3.56 -3.77
C VAL A 81 -10.11 -3.61 -5.21
N LYS A 82 -11.31 -4.18 -5.41
CA LYS A 82 -11.95 -4.28 -6.72
C LYS A 82 -12.15 -2.90 -7.38
N LYS A 83 -12.58 -1.89 -6.62
CA LYS A 83 -12.69 -0.51 -7.15
C LYS A 83 -11.34 0.09 -7.52
N SER A 84 -10.32 -0.19 -6.71
CA SER A 84 -8.96 0.32 -6.93
C SER A 84 -8.32 -0.23 -8.21
N MET A 85 -8.70 -1.43 -8.64
CA MET A 85 -8.30 -1.99 -9.94
C MET A 85 -8.79 -1.14 -11.12
N ASN A 86 -10.02 -0.62 -11.04
CA ASN A 86 -10.59 0.21 -12.10
C ASN A 86 -10.07 1.65 -12.06
N GLU A 87 -9.74 2.16 -10.87
CA GLU A 87 -9.29 3.53 -10.65
C GLU A 87 -7.75 3.70 -10.68
N ASN A 88 -7.00 2.59 -10.77
CA ASN A 88 -5.53 2.53 -10.63
C ASN A 88 -4.96 3.14 -9.34
N ILE A 89 -5.80 3.40 -8.33
CA ILE A 89 -5.41 4.03 -7.06
C ILE A 89 -6.20 3.38 -5.93
N TYR A 90 -5.49 2.94 -4.88
CA TYR A 90 -6.13 2.47 -3.66
C TYR A 90 -6.60 3.65 -2.81
N ARG A 91 -7.86 3.57 -2.34
CA ARG A 91 -8.43 4.51 -1.38
C ARG A 91 -9.17 3.73 -0.32
N SER A 92 -8.80 3.94 0.93
CA SER A 92 -9.50 3.39 2.09
C SER A 92 -10.98 3.79 2.09
N TYR A 93 -11.78 3.03 2.82
CA TYR A 93 -13.20 3.35 2.97
C TYR A 93 -13.42 4.75 3.55
N SER A 94 -12.62 5.17 4.53
CA SER A 94 -12.70 6.51 5.13
C SER A 94 -12.36 7.62 4.14
N GLU A 95 -11.38 7.42 3.26
CA GLU A 95 -11.08 8.39 2.19
C GLU A 95 -12.24 8.49 1.19
N ARG A 96 -12.96 7.40 0.97
CA ARG A 96 -14.12 7.36 0.06
C ARG A 96 -15.38 7.95 0.69
N SER A 97 -15.55 7.91 2.01
CA SER A 97 -16.72 8.46 2.70
C SER A 97 -16.70 9.98 2.84
N LYS A 98 -15.60 10.63 2.49
CA LYS A 98 -15.44 12.10 2.51
C LYS A 98 -15.91 12.78 1.22
N LYS A 99 -16.65 12.05 0.36
CA LYS A 99 -17.22 12.54 -0.89
C LYS A 99 -18.70 12.82 -0.74
#